data_AF-A0A1I8NZ51-F1
#
_entry.id   AF-A0A1I8NZ51-F1
#
_cell.length_a   1.000
_cell.length_b   1.000
_cell.length_c   1.000
_cell.angle_alpha   90.00
_cell.angle_beta   90.00
_cell.angle_gamma   90.00
#
_symmetry.space_group_name_H-M   'P 1'
#
loop_
_entity.id
_entity.type
_entity.pdbx_description
1 polymer ?
#
loop_
_entity_poly.entity_id
_entity_poly.type
_entity_poly.pdbx_seq_one_letter_code
_entity_poly.pdbx_strand_id
1 'polypeptide(L)'
;MLDFKIFLTFIFIGLTVAEPQWHNSSDGKHYLIEGEAKYNWFRAKHECSRRDLQLVEIHTETENQALVQLLRSIFGTSTSLWLGANDLFSPDMDTKRPFYWSSSGKPMTFSYWLQGEPNNERNQEHCVHTFAFEPDFKWNDVSCSNQYGFICEEKNAHVEYRSSLNEKRDAVLKAMKKFADSLQQEDEKLLEVVHHTRSLITKNNQDVEAFLEMLNSSNNKSDASHDSDASDNDKESQTGQENNKNNREEESQFSPETNQMISELNDELERSTEEVYKKLLQQFDEVQRAIEEGLKNDSE
;
A
#
# COMPACT_ATOMS: atom_id res chain seq x y z
N MET A 1 30.16 54.87 4.15
CA MET A 1 30.24 53.45 3.74
C MET A 1 29.09 52.68 4.38
N LEU A 2 27.86 53.15 4.14
CA LEU A 2 26.64 52.64 4.77
C LEU A 2 25.62 52.29 3.67
N ASP A 3 26.04 51.69 2.55
CA ASP A 3 25.21 51.74 1.33
C ASP A 3 25.44 50.59 0.33
N PHE A 4 25.27 49.34 0.75
CA PHE A 4 25.03 48.27 -0.26
C PHE A 4 24.36 47.03 0.34
N LYS A 5 24.75 46.66 1.56
CA LYS A 5 24.22 45.47 2.23
C LYS A 5 22.73 45.59 2.58
N ILE A 6 22.28 46.77 3.01
CA ILE A 6 20.87 47.02 3.35
C ILE A 6 19.98 46.98 2.11
N PHE A 7 20.44 47.56 0.99
CA PHE A 7 19.71 47.53 -0.28
C PHE A 7 19.59 46.12 -0.85
N LEU A 8 20.66 45.31 -0.77
CA LEU A 8 20.62 43.90 -1.18
C LEU A 8 19.68 43.05 -0.33
N THR A 9 19.57 43.32 0.98
CA THR A 9 18.58 42.62 1.84
C THR A 9 17.15 43.03 1.53
N PHE A 10 16.88 44.27 1.11
CA PHE A 10 15.53 44.68 0.68
C PHE A 10 15.15 44.12 -0.70
N ILE A 11 16.12 43.94 -1.62
CA ILE A 11 15.86 43.31 -2.93
C ILE A 11 15.51 41.82 -2.78
N PHE A 12 16.07 41.11 -1.79
CA PHE A 12 15.72 39.72 -1.52
C PHE A 12 14.35 39.53 -0.84
N ILE A 13 13.83 40.53 -0.12
CA ILE A 13 12.47 40.49 0.45
C ILE A 13 11.41 40.91 -0.59
N GLY A 14 11.81 41.61 -1.66
CA GLY A 14 10.92 42.09 -2.73
C GLY A 14 10.63 41.09 -3.87
N LEU A 15 11.16 39.87 -3.81
CA LEU A 15 10.83 38.78 -4.71
C LEU A 15 10.05 37.70 -3.94
N THR A 16 8.91 38.08 -3.37
CA THR A 16 7.88 37.09 -3.06
C THR A 16 7.37 36.57 -4.41
N VAL A 17 7.92 35.47 -4.87
CA VAL A 17 7.20 34.62 -5.83
C VAL A 17 5.88 34.33 -5.14
N ALA A 18 4.77 34.84 -5.69
CA ALA A 18 3.45 34.59 -5.13
C ALA A 18 3.22 33.08 -5.20
N GLU A 19 3.47 32.39 -4.09
CA GLU A 19 3.19 30.97 -3.99
C GLU A 19 1.67 30.80 -4.11
N PRO A 20 1.19 29.92 -5.00
CA PRO A 20 -0.23 29.64 -5.09
C PRO A 20 -0.74 29.15 -3.74
N GLN A 21 -1.67 29.90 -3.13
CA GLN A 21 -2.24 29.52 -1.85
C GLN A 21 -3.33 28.46 -2.07
N TRP A 22 -3.07 27.28 -1.50
CA TRP A 22 -4.00 26.17 -1.47
C TRP A 22 -4.90 26.27 -0.24
N HIS A 23 -6.17 25.94 -0.43
CA HIS A 23 -7.18 26.00 0.60
C HIS A 23 -7.94 24.68 0.67
N ASN A 24 -8.13 24.20 1.90
CA ASN A 24 -8.81 22.93 2.17
C ASN A 24 -10.28 23.19 2.50
N SER A 25 -11.17 22.51 1.79
CA SER A 25 -12.60 22.54 2.04
C SER A 25 -13.02 21.39 2.97
N SER A 26 -14.16 21.55 3.65
CA SER A 26 -14.67 20.60 4.63
C SER A 26 -15.08 19.25 4.03
N ASP A 27 -15.31 19.20 2.72
CA ASP A 27 -15.59 17.99 1.94
C ASP A 27 -14.32 17.25 1.48
N GLY A 28 -13.13 17.73 1.90
CA GLY A 28 -11.85 17.13 1.55
C GLY A 28 -11.28 17.58 0.20
N LYS A 29 -11.97 18.47 -0.53
CA LYS A 29 -11.44 19.08 -1.75
C LYS A 29 -10.38 20.15 -1.43
N HIS A 30 -9.47 20.33 -2.39
CA HIS A 30 -8.40 21.33 -2.33
C HIS A 30 -8.57 22.31 -3.48
N TYR A 31 -8.57 23.60 -3.15
CA TYR A 31 -8.77 24.67 -4.12
C TYR A 31 -7.57 25.60 -4.16
N LEU A 32 -7.19 26.02 -5.36
CA LEU A 32 -6.31 27.17 -5.55
C LEU A 32 -7.19 28.37 -5.87
N ILE A 33 -7.13 29.39 -5.02
CA ILE A 33 -8.01 30.55 -5.12
C ILE A 33 -7.17 31.81 -5.38
N GLU A 34 -7.48 32.49 -6.47
CA GLU A 34 -6.90 33.79 -6.83
C GLU A 34 -7.97 34.86 -6.62
N GLY A 35 -7.75 35.76 -5.66
CA GLY A 35 -8.73 36.80 -5.30
C GLY A 35 -8.61 38.08 -6.12
N GLU A 36 -7.48 38.32 -6.80
CA GLU A 36 -7.28 39.57 -7.53
C GLU A 36 -8.15 39.66 -8.80
N ALA A 37 -8.94 40.73 -8.88
CA ALA A 37 -9.86 41.01 -9.98
C ALA A 37 -9.15 41.51 -11.26
N LYS A 38 -8.32 40.67 -11.88
CA LYS A 38 -7.49 40.99 -13.06
C LYS A 38 -7.50 39.95 -14.16
N TYR A 39 -8.42 38.98 -14.08
CA TYR A 39 -8.54 37.89 -15.04
C TYR A 39 -9.92 37.89 -15.68
N ASN A 40 -9.96 37.87 -17.01
CA ASN A 40 -11.17 37.43 -17.71
C ASN A 40 -11.32 35.92 -17.63
N TRP A 41 -12.52 35.42 -17.95
CA TRP A 41 -12.84 34.00 -17.78
C TRP A 41 -11.89 33.08 -18.55
N PHE A 42 -11.53 33.45 -19.78
CA PHE A 42 -10.58 32.69 -20.61
C PHE A 42 -9.18 32.63 -19.99
N ARG A 43 -8.71 33.75 -19.44
CA ARG A 43 -7.41 33.82 -18.76
C ARG A 43 -7.44 33.02 -17.47
N ALA A 44 -8.50 33.12 -16.67
CA ALA A 44 -8.69 32.30 -15.48
C ALA A 44 -8.66 30.80 -15.80
N LYS A 45 -9.37 30.36 -16.85
CA LYS A 45 -9.32 28.99 -17.37
C LYS A 45 -7.90 28.56 -17.73
N HIS A 46 -7.18 29.42 -18.46
CA HIS A 46 -5.79 29.18 -18.83
C HIS A 46 -4.87 29.10 -17.61
N GLU A 47 -5.03 29.96 -16.59
CA GLU A 47 -4.20 29.92 -15.38
C GLU A 47 -4.38 28.63 -14.59
N CYS A 48 -5.61 28.10 -14.48
CA CYS A 48 -5.83 26.78 -13.89
C CYS A 48 -5.17 25.69 -14.75
N SER A 49 -5.41 25.70 -16.07
CA SER A 49 -4.91 24.66 -16.99
C SER A 49 -3.38 24.59 -17.03
N ARG A 50 -2.70 25.74 -17.02
CA ARG A 50 -1.23 25.85 -16.97
C ARG A 50 -0.62 25.21 -15.72
N ARG A 51 -1.41 25.09 -14.65
CA ARG A 51 -1.02 24.48 -13.37
C ARG A 51 -1.50 23.03 -13.22
N ASP A 52 -1.95 22.42 -14.32
CA ASP A 52 -2.57 21.10 -14.35
C ASP A 52 -3.89 21.00 -13.56
N LEU A 53 -4.57 22.13 -13.38
CA LEU A 53 -5.86 22.26 -12.70
C LEU A 53 -6.97 22.60 -13.69
N GLN A 54 -8.20 22.68 -13.20
CA GLN A 54 -9.35 23.20 -13.93
C GLN A 54 -10.05 24.32 -13.15
N LEU A 55 -10.81 25.19 -13.81
CA LEU A 55 -11.78 26.02 -13.10
C LEU A 55 -12.78 25.12 -12.39
N VAL A 56 -13.21 25.51 -11.19
CA VAL A 56 -14.08 24.70 -10.35
C VAL A 56 -15.41 24.35 -11.03
N GLU A 57 -15.79 23.08 -10.96
CA GLU A 57 -17.07 22.55 -11.42
C GLU A 57 -17.86 22.03 -10.23
N ILE A 58 -19.03 22.60 -9.95
CA ILE A 58 -19.80 22.34 -8.73
C ILE A 58 -21.03 21.52 -9.07
N HIS A 59 -21.04 20.24 -8.69
CA HIS A 59 -22.05 19.28 -9.14
C HIS A 59 -23.16 19.03 -8.13
N THR A 60 -22.98 19.44 -6.87
CA THR A 60 -23.95 19.17 -5.79
C THR A 60 -24.10 20.34 -4.82
N GLU A 61 -25.23 20.38 -4.12
CA GLU A 61 -25.47 21.35 -3.03
C GLU A 61 -24.45 21.20 -1.90
N THR A 62 -24.08 19.98 -1.53
CA THR A 62 -23.09 19.72 -0.47
C THR A 62 -21.72 20.31 -0.82
N GLU A 63 -21.27 20.10 -2.05
CA GLU A 63 -20.03 20.68 -2.56
C GLU A 63 -20.09 22.21 -2.55
N ASN A 64 -21.20 22.79 -3.04
CA ASN A 64 -21.39 24.24 -3.01
C ASN A 64 -21.35 24.81 -1.58
N GLN A 65 -22.01 24.15 -0.63
CA GLN A 65 -22.01 24.58 0.77
C GLN A 65 -20.61 24.54 1.39
N ALA A 66 -19.84 23.49 1.12
CA ALA A 66 -18.46 23.36 1.59
C ALA A 66 -17.57 24.47 1.01
N LEU A 67 -17.68 24.72 -0.31
CA LEU A 67 -16.96 25.81 -0.98
C LEU A 67 -17.38 27.19 -0.43
N VAL A 68 -18.67 27.46 -0.26
CA VAL A 68 -19.17 28.73 0.31
C VAL A 68 -18.64 28.95 1.72
N GLN A 69 -18.62 27.93 2.58
CA GLN A 69 -18.04 28.03 3.92
C GLN A 69 -16.56 28.40 3.87
N LEU A 70 -15.79 27.77 2.96
CA LEU A 70 -14.40 28.10 2.74
C LEU A 70 -14.24 29.55 2.26
N LEU A 71 -14.98 29.96 1.23
CA LEU A 71 -14.93 31.33 0.70
C LEU A 71 -15.29 32.37 1.76
N ARG A 72 -16.26 32.08 2.64
CA ARG A 72 -16.60 32.96 3.76
C ARG A 72 -15.43 33.19 4.72
N SER A 73 -14.64 32.14 4.98
CA SER A 73 -13.48 32.23 5.85
C SER A 73 -12.35 33.10 5.26
N ILE A 74 -12.29 33.23 3.93
CA ILE A 74 -11.24 33.96 3.21
C ILE A 74 -11.67 35.40 2.90
N PHE A 75 -12.89 35.58 2.38
CA PHE A 75 -13.37 36.84 1.81
C PHE A 75 -14.55 37.47 2.56
N GLY A 76 -15.05 36.85 3.64
CA GLY A 76 -16.20 37.36 4.39
C GLY A 76 -17.54 36.99 3.74
N THR A 77 -18.34 37.96 3.33
CA THR A 77 -19.73 37.68 2.89
C THR A 77 -19.87 37.38 1.40
N SER A 78 -18.98 37.94 0.57
CA SER A 78 -19.09 37.89 -0.87
C SER A 78 -17.78 38.32 -1.56
N THR A 79 -17.53 37.80 -2.76
CA THR A 79 -16.50 38.29 -3.70
C THR A 79 -16.83 37.79 -5.10
N SER A 80 -16.22 38.40 -6.13
CA SER A 80 -16.39 37.97 -7.52
C SER A 80 -15.28 37.04 -7.96
N LEU A 81 -15.63 35.77 -8.15
CA LEU A 81 -14.71 34.71 -8.57
C LEU A 81 -15.31 33.90 -9.72
N TRP A 82 -14.52 33.68 -10.77
CA TRP A 82 -14.91 32.83 -11.89
C TRP A 82 -15.07 31.37 -11.48
N LEU A 83 -16.14 30.76 -12.01
CA LEU A 83 -16.42 29.33 -11.96
C LEU A 83 -16.20 28.71 -13.36
N GLY A 84 -16.17 27.38 -13.44
CA GLY A 84 -15.93 26.66 -14.69
C GLY A 84 -17.11 26.63 -15.66
N ALA A 85 -18.28 27.15 -15.29
CA ALA A 85 -19.49 27.11 -16.10
C ALA A 85 -19.55 28.23 -17.14
N ASN A 86 -20.08 27.89 -18.32
CA ASN A 86 -20.35 28.80 -19.42
C ASN A 86 -21.41 28.21 -20.36
N ASP A 87 -22.02 29.05 -21.19
CA ASP A 87 -22.97 28.67 -22.25
C ASP A 87 -22.44 29.09 -23.64
N LEU A 88 -21.13 29.29 -23.81
CA LEU A 88 -20.53 29.82 -25.05
C LEU A 88 -20.86 28.99 -26.31
N PHE A 89 -21.26 27.73 -26.13
CA PHE A 89 -21.65 26.82 -27.20
C PHE A 89 -23.17 26.61 -27.30
N SER A 90 -23.96 27.32 -26.48
CA SER A 90 -25.42 27.26 -26.50
C SER A 90 -25.96 27.89 -27.78
N PRO A 91 -26.86 27.22 -28.50
CA PRO A 91 -27.60 27.82 -29.61
C PRO A 91 -28.69 28.78 -29.13
N ASP A 92 -29.11 28.67 -27.87
CA ASP A 92 -30.18 29.44 -27.25
C ASP A 92 -29.63 30.67 -26.54
N MET A 93 -30.29 31.82 -26.73
CA MET A 93 -29.93 33.12 -26.13
C MET A 93 -30.94 33.57 -25.07
N ASP A 94 -31.88 32.72 -24.68
CA ASP A 94 -32.90 33.05 -23.70
C ASP A 94 -32.45 32.75 -22.24
N THR A 95 -33.31 33.05 -21.27
CA THR A 95 -33.03 32.83 -19.84
C THR A 95 -33.12 31.36 -19.43
N LYS A 96 -33.39 30.43 -20.34
CA LYS A 96 -33.51 28.99 -20.09
C LYS A 96 -32.40 28.17 -20.78
N ARG A 97 -31.45 28.86 -21.41
CA ARG A 97 -30.32 28.24 -22.11
C ARG A 97 -29.49 27.34 -21.19
N PRO A 98 -28.98 26.21 -21.70
CA PRO A 98 -28.16 25.30 -20.93
C PRO A 98 -26.74 25.84 -20.72
N PHE A 99 -26.22 25.67 -19.51
CA PHE A 99 -24.82 25.91 -19.19
C PHE A 99 -24.07 24.58 -19.08
N TYR A 100 -22.78 24.63 -19.42
CA TYR A 100 -21.89 23.48 -19.43
C TYR A 100 -20.62 23.77 -18.64
N TRP A 101 -20.10 22.75 -17.99
CA TRP A 101 -18.83 22.80 -17.32
C TRP A 101 -17.68 22.72 -18.34
N SER A 102 -16.75 23.67 -18.27
CA SER A 102 -15.77 23.89 -19.34
C SER A 102 -14.66 22.85 -19.46
N SER A 103 -14.45 22.01 -18.45
CA SER A 103 -13.41 20.98 -18.46
C SER A 103 -13.99 19.59 -18.66
N SER A 104 -15.10 19.25 -17.99
CA SER A 104 -15.79 17.96 -18.19
C SER A 104 -16.70 17.95 -19.41
N GLY A 105 -17.13 19.12 -19.91
CA GLY A 105 -18.13 19.23 -20.98
C GLY A 105 -19.54 18.81 -20.57
N LYS A 106 -19.75 18.44 -19.30
CA LYS A 106 -21.05 17.98 -18.79
C LYS A 106 -22.01 19.17 -18.64
N PRO A 107 -23.32 18.97 -18.89
CA PRO A 107 -24.32 19.99 -18.60
C PRO A 107 -24.41 20.24 -17.10
N MET A 108 -24.73 21.47 -16.70
CA MET A 108 -25.04 21.79 -15.32
C MET A 108 -26.36 21.15 -14.90
N THR A 109 -26.31 20.30 -13.86
CA THR A 109 -27.49 19.68 -13.24
C THR A 109 -27.84 20.30 -11.88
N PHE A 110 -26.87 21.00 -11.29
CA PHE A 110 -27.00 21.77 -10.05
C PHE A 110 -26.69 23.24 -10.33
N SER A 111 -27.36 24.15 -9.61
CA SER A 111 -27.05 25.56 -9.68
C SER A 111 -27.32 26.28 -8.36
N TYR A 112 -26.53 27.32 -8.09
CA TYR A 112 -26.71 28.21 -6.95
C TYR A 112 -26.95 29.65 -7.39
N TRP A 113 -27.73 29.82 -8.47
CA TRP A 113 -28.09 31.11 -9.03
C TRP A 113 -28.66 32.07 -7.98
N LEU A 114 -28.32 33.33 -8.10
CA LEU A 114 -29.04 34.42 -7.47
C LEU A 114 -30.48 34.44 -8.02
N GLN A 115 -31.42 34.89 -7.19
CA GLN A 115 -32.80 35.07 -7.64
C GLN A 115 -32.85 36.05 -8.82
N GLY A 116 -33.38 35.59 -9.95
CA GLY A 116 -33.45 36.37 -11.19
C GLY A 116 -32.41 35.96 -12.23
N GLU A 117 -31.40 35.19 -11.84
CA GLU A 117 -30.36 34.68 -12.72
C GLU A 117 -30.63 33.25 -13.21
N PRO A 118 -30.10 32.86 -14.39
CA PRO A 118 -29.34 33.70 -15.32
C PRO A 118 -30.22 34.61 -16.18
N ASN A 119 -29.89 35.89 -16.28
CA ASN A 119 -30.73 36.90 -16.95
C ASN A 119 -30.27 37.23 -18.39
N ASN A 120 -29.05 36.83 -18.76
CA ASN A 120 -28.41 37.11 -20.04
C ASN A 120 -28.40 38.59 -20.44
N GLU A 121 -27.91 39.49 -19.57
CA GLU A 121 -28.02 40.93 -19.81
C GLU A 121 -27.43 41.31 -21.18
N ARG A 122 -28.24 41.97 -22.02
CA ARG A 122 -27.87 42.39 -23.39
C ARG A 122 -27.44 41.26 -24.32
N ASN A 123 -27.79 40.01 -24.01
CA ASN A 123 -27.36 38.80 -24.71
C ASN A 123 -25.83 38.66 -24.78
N GLN A 124 -25.12 38.98 -23.70
CA GLN A 124 -23.65 38.99 -23.66
C GLN A 124 -23.08 38.25 -22.43
N GLU A 125 -23.92 37.68 -21.58
CA GLU A 125 -23.52 37.12 -20.30
C GLU A 125 -23.38 35.62 -20.39
N HIS A 126 -22.15 35.17 -20.68
CA HIS A 126 -21.92 33.78 -21.06
C HIS A 126 -21.06 32.97 -20.08
N CYS A 127 -20.58 33.60 -19.03
CA CYS A 127 -19.67 32.98 -18.06
C CYS A 127 -20.18 33.18 -16.65
N VAL A 128 -19.93 32.20 -15.78
CA VAL A 128 -20.52 32.17 -14.43
C VAL A 128 -19.50 32.61 -13.38
N HIS A 129 -19.93 33.45 -12.46
CA HIS A 129 -19.13 33.85 -11.31
C HIS A 129 -19.94 33.84 -10.01
N THR A 130 -19.26 33.81 -8.86
CA THR A 130 -19.87 34.19 -7.58
C THR A 130 -20.12 35.69 -7.55
N PHE A 131 -21.26 36.16 -7.08
CA PHE A 131 -21.64 37.56 -7.16
C PHE A 131 -21.21 38.33 -5.91
N ALA A 132 -20.44 39.41 -6.08
CA ALA A 132 -19.95 40.21 -4.95
C ALA A 132 -21.03 41.08 -4.28
N PHE A 133 -22.13 41.40 -4.96
CA PHE A 133 -23.14 42.33 -4.45
C PHE A 133 -24.25 41.68 -3.62
N GLU A 134 -24.26 40.35 -3.52
CA GLU A 134 -25.19 39.59 -2.66
C GLU A 134 -24.39 38.66 -1.75
N PRO A 135 -24.86 38.43 -0.51
CA PRO A 135 -24.19 37.53 0.40
C PRO A 135 -24.24 36.08 -0.12
N ASP A 136 -23.40 35.24 0.49
CA ASP A 136 -23.40 33.78 0.30
C ASP A 136 -22.87 33.30 -1.06
N PHE A 137 -22.20 34.18 -1.81
CA PHE A 137 -21.52 33.81 -3.06
C PHE A 137 -22.48 33.21 -4.10
N LYS A 138 -23.72 33.70 -4.14
CA LYS A 138 -24.72 33.33 -5.16
C LYS A 138 -24.18 33.53 -6.56
N TRP A 139 -24.60 32.70 -7.50
CA TRP A 139 -24.04 32.71 -8.86
C TRP A 139 -24.78 33.71 -9.74
N ASN A 140 -24.03 34.29 -10.68
CA ASN A 140 -24.52 35.21 -11.69
C ASN A 140 -23.86 34.86 -13.03
N ASP A 141 -24.60 34.93 -14.13
CA ASP A 141 -24.00 34.97 -15.46
C ASP A 141 -23.56 36.39 -15.78
N VAL A 142 -22.42 36.52 -16.43
CA VAL A 142 -21.87 37.84 -16.75
C VAL A 142 -20.99 37.75 -18.00
N SER A 143 -20.68 38.90 -18.60
CA SER A 143 -19.76 38.95 -19.72
C SER A 143 -18.42 38.32 -19.35
N CYS A 144 -18.01 37.32 -20.14
CA CYS A 144 -16.74 36.60 -19.98
C CYS A 144 -15.51 37.52 -20.01
N SER A 145 -15.65 38.75 -20.50
CA SER A 145 -14.59 39.76 -20.63
C SER A 145 -14.30 40.53 -19.34
N ASN A 146 -15.21 40.46 -18.35
CA ASN A 146 -15.05 41.13 -17.05
C ASN A 146 -13.79 40.63 -16.32
N GLN A 147 -13.27 41.43 -15.40
CA GLN A 147 -12.05 41.09 -14.65
C GLN A 147 -12.40 40.70 -13.22
N TYR A 148 -12.18 39.44 -12.87
CA TYR A 148 -12.44 38.88 -11.54
C TYR A 148 -11.30 37.96 -11.10
N GLY A 149 -11.36 37.52 -9.84
CA GLY A 149 -10.56 36.40 -9.36
C GLY A 149 -11.11 35.07 -9.89
N PHE A 150 -10.56 33.94 -9.47
CA PHE A 150 -10.99 32.63 -9.92
C PHE A 150 -10.68 31.52 -8.92
N ILE A 151 -11.39 30.40 -9.06
CA ILE A 151 -11.22 29.21 -8.24
C ILE A 151 -10.81 28.05 -9.15
N CYS A 152 -9.66 27.44 -8.88
CA CYS A 152 -9.24 26.21 -9.51
C CYS A 152 -9.42 25.00 -8.57
N GLU A 153 -9.69 23.84 -9.15
CA GLU A 153 -9.66 22.54 -8.48
C GLU A 153 -8.81 21.53 -9.27
N GLU A 154 -8.49 20.39 -8.64
CA GLU A 154 -7.89 19.25 -9.35
C GLU A 154 -8.82 18.74 -10.45
N LYS A 155 -8.24 18.31 -11.58
CA LYS A 155 -9.02 17.78 -12.70
C LYS A 155 -9.84 16.56 -12.28
N ASN A 156 -11.15 16.57 -12.55
CA ASN A 156 -12.06 15.46 -12.20
C ASN A 156 -11.56 14.09 -12.69
N ALA A 157 -11.01 14.01 -13.91
CA ALA A 157 -10.42 12.77 -14.44
C ALA A 157 -9.24 12.25 -13.62
N HIS A 158 -8.41 13.13 -13.06
CA HIS A 158 -7.30 12.73 -12.18
C HIS A 158 -7.81 12.23 -10.83
N VAL A 159 -8.86 12.84 -10.28
CA VAL A 159 -9.46 12.40 -9.02
C VAL A 159 -10.08 11.00 -9.18
N GLU A 160 -10.87 10.78 -10.24
CA GLU A 160 -11.48 9.48 -10.55
C GLU A 160 -10.41 8.39 -10.76
N TYR A 161 -9.40 8.68 -11.58
CA TYR A 161 -8.30 7.74 -11.84
C TYR A 161 -7.49 7.42 -10.58
N ARG A 162 -7.14 8.42 -9.76
CA ARG A 162 -6.41 8.22 -8.50
C ARG A 162 -7.22 7.41 -7.49
N SER A 163 -8.53 7.64 -7.40
CA SER A 163 -9.41 6.86 -6.54
C SER A 163 -9.41 5.38 -6.95
N SER A 164 -9.57 5.10 -8.25
CA SER A 164 -9.50 3.74 -8.79
C SER A 164 -8.15 3.08 -8.51
N LEU A 165 -7.03 3.80 -8.73
CA LEU A 165 -5.70 3.29 -8.44
C LEU A 165 -5.48 3.01 -6.94
N ASN A 166 -5.98 3.87 -6.06
CA ASN A 166 -5.86 3.66 -4.61
C ASN A 166 -6.65 2.43 -4.16
N GLU A 167 -7.86 2.23 -4.69
CA GLU A 167 -8.67 1.05 -4.41
C GLU A 167 -7.97 -0.24 -4.88
N LYS A 168 -7.41 -0.23 -6.11
CA LYS A 168 -6.61 -1.34 -6.64
C LYS A 168 -5.37 -1.60 -5.76
N ARG A 169 -4.63 -0.56 -5.39
CA ARG A 169 -3.46 -0.66 -4.49
C ARG A 169 -3.84 -1.29 -3.15
N ASP A 170 -4.93 -0.83 -2.54
CA ASP A 170 -5.35 -1.30 -1.23
C ASP A 170 -5.82 -2.76 -1.28
N ALA A 171 -6.45 -3.18 -2.39
CA ALA A 171 -6.76 -4.58 -2.65
C ALA A 171 -5.49 -5.44 -2.76
N VAL A 172 -4.47 -4.98 -3.49
CA VAL A 172 -3.17 -5.67 -3.60
C VAL A 172 -2.50 -5.77 -2.23
N LEU A 173 -2.42 -4.67 -1.47
CA LEU A 173 -1.82 -4.66 -0.13
C LEU A 173 -2.54 -5.63 0.81
N LYS A 174 -3.87 -5.71 0.73
CA LYS A 174 -4.66 -6.66 1.51
C LYS A 174 -4.37 -8.11 1.13
N ALA A 175 -4.25 -8.41 -0.17
CA ALA A 175 -3.90 -9.75 -0.65
C ALA A 175 -2.48 -10.15 -0.22
N MET A 176 -1.51 -9.25 -0.39
CA MET A 176 -0.13 -9.47 0.05
C MET A 176 -0.04 -9.70 1.56
N LYS A 177 -0.79 -8.93 2.36
CA LYS A 177 -0.83 -9.12 3.81
C LYS A 177 -1.41 -10.50 4.16
N LYS A 178 -2.53 -10.90 3.54
CA LYS A 178 -3.13 -12.22 3.77
C LYS A 178 -2.15 -13.35 3.41
N PHE A 179 -1.40 -13.20 2.34
CA PHE A 179 -0.36 -14.16 1.96
C PHE A 179 0.76 -14.22 3.00
N ALA A 180 1.26 -13.07 3.47
CA ALA A 180 2.27 -13.02 4.52
C ALA A 180 1.79 -13.66 5.84
N ASP A 181 0.54 -13.39 6.24
CA ASP A 181 -0.08 -13.97 7.43
C ASP A 181 -0.18 -15.52 7.30
N SER A 182 -0.55 -16.03 6.11
CA SER A 182 -0.58 -17.47 5.84
C SER A 182 0.81 -18.11 5.88
N LEU A 183 1.83 -17.46 5.32
CA LEU A 183 3.22 -17.94 5.37
C LEU A 183 3.71 -18.03 6.81
N GLN A 184 3.45 -16.99 7.60
CA GLN A 184 3.83 -16.98 9.02
C GLN A 184 3.15 -18.11 9.79
N GLN A 185 1.89 -18.40 9.50
CA GLN A 185 1.17 -19.51 10.13
C GLN A 185 1.78 -20.89 9.76
N GLU A 186 2.22 -21.09 8.52
CA GLU A 186 2.89 -22.33 8.12
C GLU A 186 4.29 -22.44 8.73
N ASP A 187 5.04 -21.33 8.85
CA ASP A 187 6.33 -21.30 9.56
C ASP A 187 6.17 -21.71 11.04
N GLU A 188 5.13 -21.24 11.72
CA GLU A 188 4.83 -21.61 13.10
C GLU A 188 4.53 -23.11 13.26
N LYS A 189 3.76 -23.71 12.32
CA LYS A 189 3.50 -25.15 12.31
C LYS A 189 4.78 -25.96 12.05
N LEU A 190 5.60 -25.52 11.11
CA LEU A 190 6.88 -26.17 10.81
C LEU A 190 7.79 -26.14 12.04
N LEU A 191 7.81 -25.03 12.78
CA LEU A 191 8.57 -24.91 14.01
C LEU A 191 8.11 -25.92 15.08
N GLU A 192 6.80 -26.16 15.20
CA GLU A 192 6.25 -27.17 16.10
C GLU A 192 6.73 -28.59 15.74
N VAL A 193 6.69 -28.94 14.44
CA VAL A 193 7.23 -30.21 13.96
C VAL A 193 8.72 -30.34 14.30
N VAL A 194 9.52 -29.32 14.02
CA VAL A 194 10.96 -29.30 14.34
C VAL A 194 11.21 -29.49 15.84
N HIS A 195 10.42 -28.84 16.70
CA HIS A 195 10.50 -29.00 18.15
C HIS A 195 10.14 -30.42 18.59
N HIS A 196 9.07 -30.99 18.03
CA HIS A 196 8.64 -32.36 18.32
C HIS A 196 9.73 -33.37 17.92
N THR A 197 10.26 -33.27 16.71
CA THR A 197 11.34 -34.15 16.22
C THR A 197 12.59 -34.04 17.10
N ARG A 198 12.99 -32.83 17.50
CA ARG A 198 14.12 -32.64 18.44
C ARG A 198 13.89 -33.35 19.77
N SER A 199 12.66 -33.29 20.31
CA SER A 199 12.32 -33.99 21.55
C SER A 199 12.45 -35.51 21.41
N LEU A 200 11.98 -36.07 20.31
CA LEU A 200 12.09 -37.50 20.02
C LEU A 200 13.55 -37.94 19.90
N ILE A 201 14.37 -37.18 19.15
CA ILE A 201 15.82 -37.45 19.02
C ILE A 201 16.51 -37.41 20.39
N THR A 202 16.19 -36.41 21.21
CA THR A 202 16.79 -36.27 22.55
C THR A 202 16.46 -37.47 23.43
N LYS A 203 15.21 -37.94 23.39
CA LYS A 203 14.78 -39.13 24.14
C LYS A 203 15.48 -40.40 23.65
N ASN A 204 15.55 -40.61 22.33
CA ASN A 204 16.27 -41.75 21.76
C ASN A 204 17.74 -41.76 22.19
N ASN A 205 18.41 -40.61 22.18
CA ASN A 205 19.80 -40.52 22.64
C ASN A 205 19.94 -40.90 24.13
N GLN A 206 19.00 -40.49 24.98
CA GLN A 206 18.99 -40.87 26.41
C GLN A 206 18.79 -42.37 26.61
N ASP A 207 17.87 -42.99 25.85
CA ASP A 207 17.60 -44.42 25.93
C ASP A 207 18.81 -45.25 25.48
N VAL A 208 19.54 -44.79 24.45
CA VAL A 208 20.82 -45.40 24.01
C VAL A 208 21.88 -45.29 25.10
N GLU A 209 22.08 -44.11 25.69
CA GLU A 209 23.06 -43.92 26.77
C GLU A 209 22.74 -44.82 27.97
N ALA A 210 21.47 -44.91 28.38
CA ALA A 210 21.05 -45.81 29.45
C ALA A 210 21.34 -47.30 29.14
N PHE A 211 21.16 -47.72 27.88
CA PHE A 211 21.50 -49.07 27.45
C PHE A 211 23.02 -49.32 27.48
N LEU A 212 23.83 -48.35 27.05
CA LEU A 212 25.29 -48.44 27.13
C LEU A 212 25.78 -48.54 28.58
N GLU A 213 25.19 -47.79 29.50
CA GLU A 213 25.46 -47.90 30.94
C GLU A 213 25.10 -49.30 31.47
N MET A 214 23.96 -49.86 31.05
CA MET A 214 23.57 -51.23 31.41
C MET A 214 24.58 -52.28 30.93
N LEU A 215 25.07 -52.17 29.70
CA LEU A 215 26.08 -53.10 29.15
C LEU A 215 27.41 -53.01 29.92
N ASN A 216 27.89 -51.80 30.20
CA ASN A 216 29.11 -51.60 31.00
C ASN A 216 28.99 -52.15 32.43
N SER A 217 27.81 -52.01 33.04
CA SER A 217 27.56 -52.58 34.38
C SER A 217 27.51 -54.12 34.37
N SER A 218 27.13 -54.72 33.24
CA SER A 218 27.07 -56.18 33.07
C SER A 218 28.45 -56.78 32.81
N ASN A 219 29.30 -56.12 32.01
CA ASN A 219 30.68 -56.54 31.79
C ASN A 219 31.53 -56.46 33.08
N ASN A 220 31.32 -55.43 33.91
CA ASN A 220 31.99 -55.34 35.22
C ASN A 220 31.53 -56.39 36.24
N LYS A 221 30.38 -57.06 36.01
CA LYS A 221 29.90 -58.18 36.84
C LYS A 221 30.45 -59.53 36.37
N SER A 222 30.79 -59.70 35.09
CA SER A 222 31.42 -60.93 34.59
C SER A 222 32.88 -61.06 35.03
N ASP A 223 33.61 -59.95 35.20
CA ASP A 223 34.98 -59.97 35.74
C ASP A 223 35.06 -60.24 37.25
N ALA A 224 33.93 -60.12 37.97
CA ALA A 224 33.86 -60.38 39.41
C ALA A 224 33.48 -61.83 39.77
N SER A 225 33.29 -62.72 38.79
CA SER A 225 32.85 -64.11 39.02
C SER A 225 33.81 -65.20 38.53
N HIS A 226 35.06 -64.84 38.21
CA HIS A 226 36.17 -65.79 38.02
C HIS A 226 37.38 -65.38 38.85
N ASP A 227 37.28 -65.51 40.17
CA ASP A 227 38.47 -65.59 41.03
C ASP A 227 38.16 -66.44 42.28
N SER A 228 38.15 -67.76 42.07
CA SER A 228 38.34 -68.74 43.14
C SER A 228 39.06 -69.96 42.56
N ASP A 229 40.37 -69.80 42.35
CA ASP A 229 41.42 -70.72 42.82
C ASP A 229 42.68 -70.54 41.96
N ALA A 230 43.67 -69.87 42.53
CA ALA A 230 45.03 -69.87 42.04
C ALA A 230 45.98 -70.36 43.14
N SER A 231 46.30 -71.65 43.07
CA SER A 231 47.61 -72.24 43.41
C SER A 231 47.61 -73.62 42.74
N ASP A 232 48.60 -74.05 41.96
CA ASP A 232 50.03 -73.83 42.05
C ASP A 232 50.69 -74.25 40.72
N ASN A 233 51.92 -73.77 40.54
CA ASN A 233 52.86 -73.90 39.42
C ASN A 233 52.83 -75.17 38.54
N ASP A 234 53.00 -75.01 37.21
CA ASP A 234 54.05 -75.72 36.45
C ASP A 234 54.28 -75.24 35.00
N LYS A 235 55.58 -75.12 34.68
CA LYS A 235 56.34 -75.36 33.43
C LYS A 235 55.70 -75.38 32.03
N GLU A 236 56.31 -74.52 31.19
CA GLU A 236 57.08 -74.85 29.96
C GLU A 236 56.38 -75.32 28.66
N SER A 237 56.61 -74.50 27.63
CA SER A 237 56.95 -74.86 26.23
C SER A 237 55.87 -74.98 25.15
N GLN A 238 55.98 -74.02 24.22
CA GLN A 238 55.96 -74.16 22.75
C GLN A 238 54.78 -74.83 22.06
N THR A 239 54.09 -74.03 21.24
CA THR A 239 53.94 -74.16 19.77
C THR A 239 53.10 -72.96 19.34
N GLY A 240 53.46 -72.15 18.35
CA GLY A 240 53.62 -72.53 16.96
C GLY A 240 52.54 -71.80 16.15
N GLN A 241 52.97 -70.77 15.45
CA GLN A 241 52.44 -70.32 14.14
C GLN A 241 51.03 -69.73 14.01
N GLU A 242 51.07 -68.46 13.58
CA GLU A 242 50.44 -67.94 12.35
C GLU A 242 48.98 -67.44 12.34
N ASN A 243 48.90 -66.17 11.94
CA ASN A 243 47.87 -65.50 11.14
C ASN A 243 46.57 -65.13 11.90
N ASN A 244 45.98 -63.95 11.75
CA ASN A 244 46.01 -63.03 10.62
C ASN A 244 45.42 -61.67 11.01
N LYS A 245 45.80 -60.65 10.23
CA LYS A 245 45.05 -59.42 9.95
C LYS A 245 43.55 -59.50 10.26
N ASN A 246 43.04 -58.51 11.00
CA ASN A 246 42.03 -57.57 10.50
C ASN A 246 41.77 -56.48 11.55
N ASN A 247 42.36 -55.31 11.35
CA ASN A 247 41.65 -54.08 11.66
C ASN A 247 40.51 -54.00 10.64
N ARG A 248 39.33 -54.46 11.03
CA ARG A 248 38.08 -54.08 10.36
C ARG A 248 37.48 -52.97 11.18
N GLU A 249 37.20 -51.86 10.52
CA GLU A 249 36.29 -50.83 10.97
C GLU A 249 34.99 -51.53 11.40
N GLU A 250 34.74 -51.61 12.70
CA GLU A 250 33.41 -51.90 13.21
C GLU A 250 32.61 -50.61 13.06
N GLU A 251 32.04 -50.39 11.87
CA GLU A 251 30.79 -49.63 11.77
C GLU A 251 29.78 -50.37 12.66
N SER A 252 29.41 -49.77 13.80
CA SER A 252 28.37 -50.31 14.64
C SER A 252 27.06 -50.26 13.85
N GLN A 253 26.73 -51.38 13.20
CA GLN A 253 25.50 -51.51 12.46
C GLN A 253 24.36 -51.45 13.48
N PHE A 254 23.61 -50.34 13.46
CA PHE A 254 22.41 -50.16 14.28
C PHE A 254 21.50 -51.39 14.14
N SER A 255 20.73 -51.71 15.19
CA SER A 255 19.83 -52.88 15.13
C SER A 255 18.87 -52.74 13.93
N PRO A 256 18.39 -53.87 13.36
CA PRO A 256 17.39 -53.83 12.31
C PRO A 256 16.17 -52.95 12.66
N GLU A 257 15.73 -52.96 13.93
CA GLU A 257 14.65 -52.10 14.41
C GLU A 257 15.01 -50.61 14.38
N THR A 258 16.26 -50.28 14.70
CA THR A 258 16.75 -48.89 14.70
C THR A 258 16.90 -48.35 13.28
N ASN A 259 17.39 -49.18 12.34
CA ASN A 259 17.46 -48.82 10.92
C ASN A 259 16.07 -48.66 10.31
N GLN A 260 15.11 -49.49 10.71
CA GLN A 260 13.72 -49.35 10.29
C GLN A 260 13.12 -48.02 10.80
N MET A 261 13.34 -47.69 12.06
CA MET A 261 12.84 -46.44 12.65
C MET A 261 13.45 -45.19 11.99
N ILE A 262 14.74 -45.22 11.64
CA ILE A 262 15.41 -44.14 10.89
C ILE A 262 14.81 -44.00 9.49
N SER A 263 14.54 -45.12 8.81
CA SER A 263 13.91 -45.10 7.49
C SER A 263 12.51 -44.50 7.55
N GLU A 264 11.69 -44.90 8.51
CA GLU A 264 10.32 -44.38 8.69
C GLU A 264 10.33 -42.88 8.98
N LEU A 265 11.28 -42.40 9.79
CA LEU A 265 11.42 -40.97 10.11
C LEU A 265 11.86 -40.14 8.89
N ASN A 266 12.79 -40.66 8.09
CA ASN A 266 13.23 -39.99 6.86
C ASN A 266 12.09 -39.91 5.84
N ASP A 267 11.34 -41.00 5.66
CA ASP A 267 10.19 -41.03 4.76
C ASP A 267 9.10 -40.04 5.19
N GLU A 268 8.86 -39.90 6.51
CA GLU A 268 7.87 -38.96 7.03
C GLU A 268 8.32 -37.50 6.90
N LEU A 269 9.61 -37.22 7.11
CA LEU A 269 10.19 -35.89 6.90
C LEU A 269 10.12 -35.46 5.44
N GLU A 270 10.48 -36.35 4.51
CA GLU A 270 10.45 -36.07 3.08
C GLU A 270 9.03 -35.84 2.58
N ARG A 271 8.07 -36.67 3.03
CA ARG A 271 6.65 -36.52 2.71
C ARG A 271 6.06 -35.22 3.24
N SER A 272 6.43 -34.82 4.47
CA SER A 272 5.99 -33.54 5.06
C SER A 272 6.58 -32.35 4.30
N THR A 273 7.85 -32.43 3.90
CA THR A 273 8.53 -31.38 3.14
C THR A 273 7.91 -31.19 1.76
N GLU A 274 7.59 -32.27 1.04
CA GLU A 274 6.89 -32.18 -0.25
C GLU A 274 5.48 -31.59 -0.13
N GLU A 275 4.72 -31.97 0.89
CA GLU A 275 3.38 -31.46 1.16
C GLU A 275 3.39 -29.94 1.37
N VAL A 276 4.33 -29.44 2.17
CA VAL A 276 4.51 -28.00 2.42
C VAL A 276 4.90 -27.30 1.12
N TYR A 277 5.87 -27.84 0.37
CA TYR A 277 6.32 -27.24 -0.89
C TYR A 277 5.19 -27.14 -1.94
N LYS A 278 4.37 -28.19 -2.09
CA LYS A 278 3.22 -28.19 -3.01
C LYS A 278 2.18 -27.13 -2.64
N LYS A 279 1.86 -27.00 -1.34
CA LYS A 279 0.93 -25.97 -0.85
C LYS A 279 1.46 -24.56 -1.08
N LEU A 280 2.76 -24.34 -0.87
CA LEU A 280 3.41 -23.07 -1.11
C LEU A 280 3.31 -22.63 -2.58
N LEU A 281 3.60 -23.56 -3.51
CA LEU A 281 3.47 -23.32 -4.95
C LEU A 281 2.03 -23.00 -5.35
N GLN A 282 1.05 -23.73 -4.80
CA GLN A 282 -0.36 -23.48 -5.09
C GLN A 282 -0.80 -22.08 -4.63
N GLN A 283 -0.37 -21.66 -3.43
CA GLN A 283 -0.67 -20.31 -2.94
C GLN A 283 0.00 -19.22 -3.78
N PHE A 284 1.23 -19.47 -4.25
CA PHE A 284 1.91 -18.53 -5.14
C PHE A 284 1.16 -18.34 -6.46
N ASP A 285 0.70 -19.43 -7.07
CA ASP A 285 -0.11 -19.39 -8.30
C ASP A 285 -1.45 -18.65 -8.12
N GLU A 286 -2.07 -18.76 -6.95
CA GLU A 286 -3.30 -18.00 -6.62
C GLU A 286 -3.04 -16.50 -6.52
N VAL A 287 -1.94 -16.10 -5.88
CA VAL A 287 -1.53 -14.69 -5.80
C VAL A 287 -1.20 -14.15 -7.18
N GLN A 288 -0.46 -14.91 -7.99
CA GLN A 288 -0.11 -14.48 -9.35
C GLN A 288 -1.34 -14.32 -10.23
N ARG A 289 -2.33 -15.22 -10.13
CA ARG A 289 -3.62 -15.06 -10.83
C ARG A 289 -4.38 -13.81 -10.41
N ALA A 290 -4.45 -13.53 -9.11
CA ALA A 290 -5.13 -12.34 -8.61
C ALA A 290 -4.48 -11.03 -9.11
N ILE A 291 -3.14 -11.03 -9.22
CA ILE A 291 -2.39 -9.92 -9.81
C ILE A 291 -2.74 -9.78 -11.31
N GLU A 292 -2.69 -10.87 -12.07
CA GLU A 292 -3.00 -10.87 -13.51
C GLU A 292 -4.44 -10.45 -13.82
N GLU A 293 -5.42 -10.90 -13.03
CA GLU A 293 -6.83 -10.49 -13.15
C GLU A 293 -7.01 -9.00 -12.83
N GLY A 294 -6.33 -8.50 -11.79
CA GLY A 294 -6.32 -7.06 -11.46
C GLY A 294 -5.73 -6.19 -12.57
N LEU A 295 -4.78 -6.72 -13.35
CA LEU A 295 -4.13 -6.03 -14.47
C LEU A 295 -4.89 -6.16 -15.80
N LYS A 296 -5.63 -7.26 -16.04
CA LYS A 296 -6.40 -7.46 -17.28
C LYS A 296 -7.62 -6.56 -17.42
N ASN A 297 -8.17 -6.07 -16.32
CA ASN A 297 -9.29 -5.11 -16.36
C ASN A 297 -8.89 -3.70 -16.81
N ASP A 298 -7.65 -3.49 -17.29
CA ASP A 298 -7.19 -2.23 -17.92
C ASP A 298 -7.25 -2.27 -19.47
N SER A 299 -7.74 -3.36 -20.10
CA SER A 299 -7.77 -3.50 -21.58
C SER A 299 -9.16 -3.44 -22.24
N GLU A 300 -10.22 -3.13 -21.49
CA GLU A 300 -11.57 -2.84 -22.00
C GLU A 300 -12.03 -1.44 -21.57
#